data_AF-A0A3G1J100-F1
#
_entry.id   AF-A0A3G1J100-F1
#
_cell.length_a   1.000
_cell.length_b   1.000
_cell.length_c   1.000
_cell.angle_alpha   90.00
_cell.angle_beta   90.00
_cell.angle_gamma   90.00
#
_symmetry.space_group_name_H-M   'P 1'
#
loop_
_entity.id
_entity.type
_entity.pdbx_description
1 polymer ?
#
loop_
_entity_poly.entity_id
_entity_poly.type
_entity_poly.pdbx_seq_one_letter_code
_entity_poly.pdbx_strand_id
1 'polypeptide(L)'
;MLSSVVGCDLYRGDIEGEAIVRGIKRTCADGSGRFVTVQRLVGHIGDRFGSFVLELDGSFAQIGATARWTIVPDSGTQGLQSIWGDGVLVCNAKENSYTLSYDLD
;
A
#
# COMPACT_ATOMS: atom_id res chain seq x y z
N MET A 1 8.31 18.41 10.22
CA MET A 1 7.36 19.04 9.26
C MET A 1 6.25 18.06 8.95
N LEU A 2 4.99 18.49 9.00
CA LEU A 2 3.84 17.70 8.57
C LEU A 2 3.48 18.08 7.12
N SER A 3 3.14 17.11 6.27
CA SER A 3 2.75 17.36 4.88
C SER A 3 1.77 16.31 4.36
N SER A 4 0.93 16.68 3.40
CA SER A 4 0.11 15.72 2.66
C SER A 4 0.97 14.83 1.74
N VAL A 5 0.44 13.66 1.44
CA VAL A 5 0.96 12.71 0.46
C VAL A 5 -0.12 12.48 -0.58
N VAL A 6 0.24 12.62 -1.86
CA VAL A 6 -0.57 12.25 -3.01
C VAL A 6 0.36 11.60 -4.03
N GLY A 7 -0.08 10.54 -4.68
CA GLY A 7 0.75 9.82 -5.66
C GLY A 7 -0.01 8.72 -6.37
N CYS A 8 0.71 8.02 -7.25
CA CYS A 8 0.27 6.77 -7.86
C CYS A 8 1.39 5.74 -7.80
N ASP A 9 1.03 4.48 -7.61
CA ASP A 9 1.94 3.34 -7.63
C ASP A 9 1.47 2.34 -8.70
N LEU A 10 2.43 1.64 -9.29
CA LEU A 10 2.19 0.56 -10.25
C LEU A 10 2.70 -0.75 -9.64
N TYR A 11 1.81 -1.73 -9.50
CA TYR A 11 2.10 -3.05 -8.99
C TYR A 11 2.36 -4.02 -10.14
N ARG A 12 3.34 -4.89 -9.93
CA ARG A 12 3.68 -6.01 -10.81
C ARG A 12 3.96 -7.26 -9.96
N GLY A 13 3.73 -8.44 -10.54
CA GLY A 13 3.86 -9.74 -9.87
C GLY A 13 2.50 -10.34 -9.56
N ASP A 14 2.31 -10.83 -8.34
CA ASP A 14 1.05 -11.47 -7.91
C ASP A 14 -0.13 -10.49 -7.90
N ILE A 15 0.17 -9.20 -7.72
CA ILE A 15 -0.75 -8.09 -7.94
C ILE A 15 -0.31 -7.33 -9.19
N GLU A 16 -1.21 -7.18 -10.16
CA GLU A 16 -1.00 -6.37 -11.36
C GLU A 16 -2.04 -5.25 -11.39
N GLY A 17 -1.63 -3.99 -11.27
CA GLY A 17 -2.57 -2.89 -11.21
C GLY A 17 -1.99 -1.56 -10.80
N GLU A 18 -2.85 -0.54 -10.75
CA GLU A 18 -2.48 0.82 -10.37
C GLU A 18 -3.17 1.19 -9.07
N ALA A 19 -2.46 1.92 -8.20
CA ALA A 19 -3.00 2.47 -6.98
C ALA A 19 -2.91 3.99 -6.95
N ILE A 20 -3.98 4.65 -6.48
CA ILE A 20 -3.95 6.07 -6.13
C ILE A 20 -3.72 6.20 -4.63
N VAL A 21 -2.74 6.99 -4.25
CA VAL A 21 -2.26 7.16 -2.87
C VAL A 21 -2.71 8.51 -2.30
N ARG A 22 -3.20 8.51 -1.06
CA ARG A 22 -3.47 9.73 -0.28
C ARG A 22 -3.10 9.54 1.19
N GLY A 23 -2.56 10.57 1.83
CA GLY A 23 -2.36 10.53 3.29
C GLY A 23 -1.54 11.68 3.83
N ILE A 24 -0.86 11.45 4.95
CA ILE A 24 -0.02 12.42 5.64
C ILE A 24 1.33 11.80 6.02
N LYS A 25 2.36 12.64 6.07
CA LYS A 25 3.68 12.26 6.61
C LYS A 25 4.24 13.32 7.54
N ARG A 26 5.01 12.88 8.53
CA ARG A 26 5.77 13.72 9.45
C ARG A 26 7.27 13.46 9.29
N THR A 27 8.00 14.46 8.80
CA THR A 27 9.45 14.41 8.55
C THR A 27 10.25 15.07 9.68
N CYS A 28 11.27 14.38 10.19
CA CYS A 28 12.28 14.83 11.15
C CYS A 28 13.31 15.76 10.48
N ALA A 29 14.10 16.47 11.29
CA ALA A 29 15.19 17.32 10.78
C ALA A 29 16.30 16.51 10.09
N ASP A 30 16.52 15.25 10.50
CA ASP A 30 17.48 14.32 9.90
C ASP A 30 16.96 13.63 8.61
N GLY A 31 15.75 13.97 8.17
CA GLY A 31 15.11 13.39 6.98
C GLY A 31 14.37 12.07 7.21
N SER A 32 14.45 11.47 8.40
CA SER A 32 13.61 10.32 8.76
C SER A 32 12.16 10.73 9.00
N GLY A 33 11.24 9.77 9.11
CA GLY A 33 9.87 10.11 9.45
C GLY A 33 8.90 8.94 9.48
N ARG A 34 7.63 9.30 9.62
CA ARG A 34 6.48 8.39 9.57
C ARG A 34 5.44 8.87 8.59
N PHE A 35 4.65 7.95 8.07
CA PHE A 35 3.51 8.23 7.22
C PHE A 35 2.33 7.32 7.57
N VAL A 36 1.14 7.84 7.34
CA VAL A 36 -0.10 7.08 7.33
C VAL A 36 -0.83 7.43 6.04
N THR A 37 -1.10 6.44 5.20
CA THR A 37 -1.70 6.63 3.87
C THR A 37 -2.76 5.57 3.60
N VAL A 38 -3.72 5.91 2.74
CA VAL A 38 -4.59 4.95 2.09
C VAL A 38 -4.24 4.87 0.60
N GLN A 39 -4.41 3.68 0.04
CA GLN A 39 -4.17 3.39 -1.38
C GLN A 39 -5.36 2.64 -1.95
N ARG A 40 -6.03 3.22 -2.96
CA ARG A 40 -7.04 2.48 -3.71
C ARG A 40 -6.37 1.79 -4.90
N LEU A 41 -6.25 0.47 -4.84
CA LEU A 41 -5.70 -0.36 -5.91
C LEU A 41 -6.82 -0.81 -6.84
N VAL A 42 -6.58 -0.73 -8.15
CA VAL A 42 -7.44 -1.28 -9.20
C VAL A 42 -6.59 -2.19 -10.06
N GLY A 43 -6.98 -3.46 -10.19
CA GLY A 43 -6.16 -4.45 -10.88
C GLY A 43 -6.58 -5.88 -10.62
N HIS A 44 -5.61 -6.78 -10.78
CA HIS A 44 -5.77 -8.21 -10.64
C HIS A 44 -4.98 -8.75 -9.45
N ILE A 45 -5.57 -9.74 -8.77
CA ILE A 45 -4.84 -10.73 -7.96
C ILE A 45 -5.08 -12.09 -8.60
N GLY A 46 -4.05 -12.68 -9.21
CA GLY A 46 -4.22 -13.85 -10.07
C GLY A 46 -5.18 -13.56 -11.23
N ASP A 47 -6.24 -14.35 -11.38
CA ASP A 47 -7.27 -14.19 -12.41
C ASP A 47 -8.41 -13.24 -12.01
N ARG A 48 -8.46 -12.79 -10.75
CA ARG A 48 -9.56 -11.97 -10.21
C ARG A 48 -9.30 -10.49 -10.40
N PHE A 49 -10.15 -9.84 -11.20
CA PHE A 49 -10.16 -8.39 -11.37
C PHE A 49 -11.06 -7.70 -10.34
N GLY A 50 -10.62 -6.55 -9.84
CA GLY A 50 -11.43 -5.69 -9.00
C GLY A 50 -10.67 -4.50 -8.45
N SER A 51 -11.13 -3.98 -7.33
CA SER A 51 -10.44 -2.94 -6.57
C SER A 51 -10.60 -3.17 -5.08
N PHE A 52 -9.64 -2.70 -4.29
CA PHE A 52 -9.74 -2.63 -2.83
C PHE A 52 -8.91 -1.45 -2.31
N VAL A 53 -9.09 -1.13 -1.03
CA VAL A 53 -8.33 -0.07 -0.36
C VAL A 53 -7.38 -0.70 0.65
N LEU A 54 -6.13 -0.25 0.64
CA LEU A 54 -5.12 -0.56 1.66
C LEU A 54 -4.93 0.66 2.56
N GLU A 55 -4.86 0.45 3.87
CA GLU A 55 -4.29 1.42 4.81
C GLU A 55 -2.83 1.02 5.08
N LEU A 56 -1.92 1.99 5.09
CA LEU A 56 -0.50 1.81 5.36
C LEU A 56 -0.07 2.69 6.53
N ASP A 57 0.57 2.09 7.52
CA ASP A 57 1.30 2.79 8.58
C ASP A 57 2.78 2.42 8.49
N GLY A 58 3.62 3.42 8.25
CA GLY A 58 5.01 3.20 7.93
C GLY A 58 5.98 4.27 8.42
N SER A 59 7.25 3.94 8.25
CA SER A 59 8.38 4.80 8.54
C SER A 59 9.33 4.85 7.35
N PHE A 60 10.10 5.93 7.26
CA PHE A 60 11.15 6.08 6.25
C PHE A 60 12.41 6.69 6.87
N ALA A 61 13.54 6.38 6.27
CA ALA A 61 14.84 6.94 6.55
C ALA A 61 15.55 7.23 5.22
N GLN A 62 16.81 7.69 5.27
CA GLN A 62 17.54 8.08 4.04
C GLN A 62 17.66 6.96 2.99
N ILE A 63 17.65 5.70 3.43
CA ILE A 63 17.92 4.55 2.56
C ILE A 63 16.70 3.68 2.26
N GLY A 64 15.48 4.11 2.65
CA GLY A 64 14.28 3.33 2.39
C GLY A 64 13.08 3.63 3.26
N ALA A 65 12.03 2.83 3.07
CA ALA A 65 10.77 2.88 3.82
C ALA A 65 10.26 1.47 4.13
N THR A 66 9.57 1.34 5.26
CA THR A 66 8.84 0.12 5.61
C THR A 66 7.45 0.51 6.10
N ALA A 67 6.44 -0.29 5.75
CA ALA A 67 5.08 -0.12 6.24
C ALA A 67 4.43 -1.46 6.49
N ARG A 68 3.56 -1.51 7.50
CA ARG A 68 2.50 -2.52 7.53
C ARG A 68 1.34 -1.99 6.70
N TRP A 69 0.70 -2.86 5.94
CA TRP A 69 -0.55 -2.53 5.28
C TRP A 69 -1.67 -3.49 5.67
N THR A 70 -2.90 -3.04 5.56
CA THR A 70 -4.10 -3.85 5.85
C THR A 70 -5.17 -3.49 4.84
N ILE A 71 -5.87 -4.49 4.32
CA ILE A 71 -7.03 -4.28 3.46
C ILE A 71 -8.15 -3.69 4.32
N VAL A 72 -8.68 -2.55 3.91
CA VAL A 72 -9.83 -1.91 4.56
C VAL A 72 -11.05 -2.82 4.37
N PRO A 73 -11.73 -3.23 5.45
CA PRO A 73 -12.94 -4.07 5.36
C PRO A 73 -13.97 -3.49 4.40
N ASP A 74 -14.68 -4.37 3.68
CA ASP A 74 -15.75 -4.04 2.73
C ASP A 74 -15.34 -3.09 1.58
N SER A 75 -14.04 -2.89 1.35
CA SER A 75 -13.54 -2.03 0.26
C SER A 75 -13.41 -2.76 -1.08
N GLY A 76 -13.45 -4.09 -1.04
CA GLY A 76 -13.33 -4.98 -2.19
C GLY A 76 -14.46 -4.85 -3.20
N THR A 77 -14.15 -4.94 -4.49
CA THR A 77 -15.15 -4.89 -5.58
C THR A 77 -14.96 -6.02 -6.58
N GLN A 78 -16.03 -6.34 -7.32
CA GLN A 78 -16.03 -7.35 -8.38
C GLN A 78 -15.46 -8.71 -7.92
N GLY A 79 -14.43 -9.24 -8.59
CA GLY A 79 -13.81 -10.51 -8.22
C GLY A 79 -13.03 -10.48 -6.90
N LEU A 80 -12.89 -9.29 -6.29
CA LEU A 80 -12.24 -9.08 -5.00
C LEU A 80 -13.24 -8.61 -3.92
N GLN A 81 -14.54 -8.87 -4.10
CA GLN A 81 -15.53 -8.68 -3.03
C GLN A 81 -15.15 -9.54 -1.81
N SER A 82 -15.37 -9.01 -0.62
CA SER A 82 -15.03 -9.67 0.67
C SER A 82 -13.55 -9.97 0.88
N ILE A 83 -12.63 -9.38 0.08
CA ILE A 83 -11.20 -9.54 0.32
C ILE A 83 -10.82 -8.92 1.66
N TRP A 84 -10.04 -9.67 2.44
CA TRP A 84 -9.43 -9.18 3.68
C TRP A 84 -8.02 -9.73 3.78
N GLY A 85 -7.17 -9.05 4.55
CA GLY A 85 -5.77 -9.43 4.66
C GLY A 85 -4.87 -8.30 5.09
N ASP A 86 -3.60 -8.63 5.27
CA ASP A 86 -2.56 -7.71 5.69
C ASP A 86 -1.18 -8.16 5.20
N GLY A 87 -0.16 -7.38 5.52
CA GLY A 87 1.21 -7.66 5.11
C GLY A 87 2.13 -6.46 5.25
N VAL A 88 3.21 -6.45 4.46
CA VAL A 88 4.27 -5.45 4.58
C VAL A 88 4.73 -4.94 3.23
N LEU A 89 5.16 -3.68 3.22
CA LEU A 89 5.87 -3.02 2.13
C LEU A 89 7.28 -2.70 2.60
N VAL A 90 8.27 -2.98 1.75
CA VAL A 90 9.68 -2.62 1.96
C VAL A 90 10.23 -1.96 0.70
N CYS A 91 10.62 -0.70 0.82
CA CYS A 91 11.27 0.06 -0.25
C CYS A 91 12.72 0.30 0.13
N ASN A 92 13.66 -0.05 -0.74
CA ASN A 92 15.08 0.22 -0.55
C ASN A 92 15.73 0.69 -1.86
N ALA A 93 17.03 1.01 -1.83
CA ALA A 93 17.74 1.55 -2.98
C ALA A 93 17.82 0.61 -4.20
N LYS A 94 17.58 -0.69 -4.03
CA LYS A 94 17.64 -1.69 -5.10
C LYS A 94 16.27 -2.03 -5.66
N GLU A 95 15.31 -2.27 -4.78
CA GLU A 95 13.98 -2.72 -5.15
C GLU A 95 12.92 -2.33 -4.12
N ASN A 96 11.69 -2.25 -4.60
CA ASN A 96 10.49 -2.20 -3.77
C ASN A 96 9.87 -3.58 -3.78
N SER A 97 9.59 -4.13 -2.60
CA SER A 97 8.93 -5.41 -2.44
C SER A 97 7.75 -5.30 -1.49
N TYR A 98 6.78 -6.18 -1.67
CA TYR A 98 5.60 -6.25 -0.83
C TYR A 98 5.20 -7.70 -0.59
N THR A 99 4.47 -7.94 0.49
CA THR A 99 3.76 -9.19 0.75
C THR A 99 2.31 -8.87 1.08
N LEU A 100 1.39 -9.65 0.52
CA LEU A 100 -0.02 -9.60 0.89
C LEU A 100 -0.48 -11.01 1.22
N SER A 101 -0.79 -11.25 2.48
CA SER A 101 -1.54 -12.43 2.90
C SER A 101 -3.02 -12.04 2.89
N TYR A 102 -3.80 -12.74 2.09
CA TYR A 102 -5.22 -12.44 1.90
C TYR A 102 -6.05 -13.71 1.83
N ASP A 103 -7.31 -13.56 2.19
CA ASP A 103 -8.37 -14.51 1.94
C ASP A 103 -9.55 -13.80 1.28
N LEU A 104 -10.41 -14.61 0.67
CA LEU A 104 -11.68 -14.22 0.10
C LEU A 104 -12.72 -15.17 0.68
N ASP A 105 -13.65 -14.63 1.45
CA ASP A 105 -14.77 -15.38 2.01
C ASP A 105 -15.73 -15.88 0.91
#